data_AF-X0X302-F1
#
_entry.id   AF-X0X302-F1
#
_cell.length_a   1.000
_cell.length_b   1.000
_cell.length_c   1.000
_cell.angle_alpha   90.00
_cell.angle_beta   90.00
_cell.angle_gamma   90.00
#
_symmetry.space_group_name_H-M   'P 1'
#
loop_
_entity.id
_entity.type
_entity.pdbx_description
1 polymer ?
#
loop_
_entity_poly.entity_id
_entity_poly.type
_entity_poly.pdbx_seq_one_letter_code
_entity_poly.pdbx_strand_id
1 'polypeptide(L)'
;ALRAFEIRTRTLPLEVQMVECIDLLETPEFVVDDLVRSVEQVRESEEPVGRIELVANEELRKDAFFYPSRELFVQGDTCSFTCLATSVGFRDDQIAVLDADESGSPPRIDYAAVTCESRPFPVLGFTQFSYSESAYPILLRSLSSLIELTRPRRFDVLDREIYRGILGPAPAFDLALVLWDEEEAVDPRRPLCELSRDLAEVLKRTLSAEPRFPPVLNDIVCLRMNPKRFDGRLRFVWRV
;
A
#
# COMPACT_ATOMS: atom_id res chain seq x y z
N ALA A 1 -2.45 -15.45 5.38
CA ALA A 1 -3.27 -15.89 4.24
C ALA A 1 -3.30 -14.85 3.11
N LEU A 2 -3.54 -13.58 3.43
CA LEU A 2 -3.71 -12.50 2.44
C LEU A 2 -2.53 -12.31 1.46
N ARG A 3 -1.28 -12.50 1.90
CA ARG A 3 -0.12 -12.44 1.01
C ARG A 3 -0.14 -13.50 -0.09
N ALA A 4 -0.52 -14.73 0.26
CA ALA A 4 -0.63 -15.80 -0.74
C ALA A 4 -1.78 -15.50 -1.72
N PHE A 5 -2.86 -14.90 -1.22
CA PHE A 5 -3.97 -14.42 -2.04
C PHE A 5 -3.53 -13.31 -3.01
N GLU A 6 -2.82 -12.28 -2.54
CA GLU A 6 -2.24 -11.20 -3.38
C GLU A 6 -1.34 -11.75 -4.48
N ILE A 7 -0.36 -12.60 -4.14
CA ILE A 7 0.58 -13.18 -5.10
C ILE A 7 -0.18 -13.98 -6.18
N ARG A 8 -1.15 -14.79 -5.77
CA ARG A 8 -1.99 -15.55 -6.71
C ARG A 8 -2.76 -14.60 -7.63
N THR A 9 -3.44 -13.59 -7.07
CA THR A 9 -4.28 -12.66 -7.84
C THR A 9 -3.49 -11.87 -8.87
N ARG A 10 -2.23 -11.52 -8.58
CA ARG A 10 -1.33 -10.86 -9.56
C ARG A 10 -1.07 -11.68 -10.82
N THR A 11 -1.17 -13.00 -10.75
CA THR A 11 -0.94 -13.89 -11.90
C THR A 11 -2.21 -14.14 -12.72
N LEU A 12 -3.37 -13.68 -12.24
CA LEU A 12 -4.64 -13.92 -12.91
C LEU A 12 -4.85 -12.97 -14.10
N PRO A 13 -5.54 -13.42 -15.16
CA PRO A 13 -6.04 -12.52 -16.21
C PRO A 13 -6.98 -11.44 -15.65
N LEU A 14 -7.07 -10.31 -16.35
CA LEU A 14 -7.85 -9.15 -15.91
C LEU A 14 -9.33 -9.49 -15.66
N GLU A 15 -9.93 -10.32 -16.51
CA GLU A 15 -11.33 -10.73 -16.41
C GLU A 15 -11.57 -11.56 -15.15
N VAL A 16 -10.61 -12.42 -14.78
CA VAL A 16 -10.70 -13.22 -13.56
C VAL A 16 -10.51 -12.35 -12.33
N GLN A 17 -9.60 -11.37 -12.39
CA GLN A 17 -9.45 -10.37 -11.33
C GLN A 17 -10.75 -9.56 -11.12
N MET A 18 -11.47 -9.24 -12.20
CA MET A 18 -12.77 -8.57 -12.12
C MET A 18 -13.83 -9.41 -11.42
N VAL A 19 -13.94 -10.70 -11.79
CA VAL A 19 -14.88 -11.62 -11.12
C VAL A 19 -14.57 -11.71 -9.63
N GLU A 20 -13.30 -11.93 -9.26
CA GLU A 20 -12.91 -11.98 -7.85
C GLU A 20 -13.20 -10.69 -7.11
N CYS A 21 -12.96 -9.53 -7.73
CA CYS A 21 -13.25 -8.25 -7.11
C CYS A 21 -14.75 -8.03 -6.87
N ILE A 22 -15.60 -8.53 -7.78
CA ILE A 22 -17.07 -8.50 -7.63
C ILE A 22 -17.50 -9.44 -6.50
N ASP A 23 -16.97 -10.66 -6.46
CA ASP A 23 -17.30 -11.64 -5.41
C ASP A 23 -16.97 -11.08 -4.01
N LEU A 24 -15.83 -10.40 -3.88
CA LEU A 24 -15.43 -9.74 -2.64
C LEU A 24 -16.24 -8.49 -2.29
N LEU A 25 -16.79 -7.79 -3.28
CA LEU A 25 -17.73 -6.69 -3.05
C LEU A 25 -19.06 -7.20 -2.49
N GLU A 26 -19.52 -8.35 -2.96
CA GLU A 26 -20.74 -9.00 -2.47
C GLU A 26 -20.54 -9.63 -1.08
N THR A 27 -19.32 -10.08 -0.78
CA THR A 27 -18.98 -10.77 0.47
C THR A 27 -17.65 -10.28 1.08
N PRO A 28 -17.58 -9.02 1.53
CA PRO A 28 -16.34 -8.42 2.06
C PRO A 28 -15.85 -9.08 3.35
N GLU A 29 -16.73 -9.79 4.07
CA GLU A 29 -16.43 -10.46 5.33
C GLU A 29 -15.31 -11.49 5.19
N PHE A 30 -15.20 -12.16 4.03
CA PHE A 30 -14.12 -13.12 3.80
C PHE A 30 -12.73 -12.46 3.88
N VAL A 31 -12.57 -11.28 3.29
CA VAL A 31 -11.30 -10.54 3.33
C VAL A 31 -11.04 -10.04 4.75
N VAL A 32 -12.08 -9.55 5.43
CA VAL A 32 -11.98 -9.03 6.80
C VAL A 32 -11.59 -10.15 7.77
N ASP A 33 -12.21 -11.32 7.68
CA ASP A 33 -11.85 -12.46 8.53
C ASP A 33 -10.43 -12.95 8.26
N ASP A 34 -9.99 -12.98 6.99
CA ASP A 34 -8.62 -13.34 6.64
C ASP A 34 -7.60 -12.28 7.09
N LEU A 35 -7.98 -10.99 7.08
CA LEU A 35 -7.19 -9.88 7.63
C LEU A 35 -7.04 -10.01 9.15
N VAL A 36 -8.15 -10.18 9.87
CA VAL A 36 -8.16 -10.37 11.32
C VAL A 36 -7.33 -11.58 11.71
N ARG A 37 -7.55 -12.73 11.05
CA ARG A 37 -6.75 -13.94 11.28
C ARG A 37 -5.27 -13.69 11.01
N SER A 38 -4.93 -12.92 9.98
CA SER A 38 -3.53 -12.59 9.68
C SER A 38 -2.92 -11.68 10.75
N VAL A 39 -3.68 -10.74 11.32
CA VAL A 39 -3.24 -9.93 12.47
C VAL A 39 -3.01 -10.80 13.71
N GLU A 40 -3.95 -11.68 14.02
CA GLU A 40 -3.85 -12.60 15.16
C GLU A 40 -2.61 -13.49 15.03
N GLN A 41 -2.40 -14.11 13.85
CA GLN A 41 -1.20 -14.89 13.55
C GLN A 41 0.09 -14.08 13.70
N VAL A 42 0.08 -12.82 13.26
CA VAL A 42 1.21 -11.90 13.39
C VAL A 42 1.51 -11.56 14.86
N ARG A 43 0.47 -11.39 15.68
CA ARG A 43 0.60 -11.12 17.12
C ARG A 43 1.07 -12.35 17.92
N GLU A 44 0.62 -13.53 17.52
CA GLU A 44 0.97 -14.81 18.15
C GLU A 44 2.34 -15.32 17.71
N SER A 45 2.82 -14.91 16.53
CA SER A 45 4.14 -15.32 16.05
C SER A 45 5.24 -14.77 16.96
N GLU A 46 6.16 -15.65 17.36
CA GLU A 46 7.35 -15.22 18.11
C GLU A 46 8.12 -14.16 17.32
N GLU A 47 8.54 -13.10 18.00
CA GLU A 47 9.33 -12.07 17.35
C GLU A 47 10.63 -12.70 16.82
N PRO A 48 10.97 -12.50 15.53
CA PRO A 48 12.20 -13.06 14.99
C PRO A 48 13.39 -12.61 15.83
N VAL A 49 14.18 -13.57 16.29
CA VAL A 49 15.39 -13.33 17.07
C VAL A 49 16.49 -12.89 16.10
N GLY A 50 16.47 -11.62 15.71
CA GLY A 50 17.42 -11.05 14.75
C GLY A 50 17.22 -9.55 14.57
N ARG A 51 18.14 -8.89 13.88
CA ARG A 51 17.95 -7.50 13.48
C ARG A 51 16.94 -7.49 12.33
N ILE A 52 15.97 -6.60 12.41
CA ILE A 52 15.14 -6.27 11.27
C ILE A 52 15.86 -5.13 10.56
N GLU A 53 16.29 -5.38 9.32
CA GLU A 53 16.90 -4.35 8.51
C GLU A 53 15.84 -3.71 7.61
N LEU A 54 15.74 -2.38 7.72
CA LEU A 54 14.99 -1.58 6.79
C LEU A 54 15.80 -1.47 5.51
N VAL A 55 15.27 -2.02 4.43
CA VAL A 55 15.78 -1.73 3.09
C VAL A 55 14.95 -0.58 2.56
N ALA A 56 15.57 0.59 2.47
CA ALA A 56 15.06 1.73 1.73
C ALA A 56 16.10 2.06 0.67
N ASN A 57 15.70 2.09 -0.60
CA ASN A 57 16.62 2.48 -1.65
C ASN A 57 16.46 3.99 -1.89
N GLU A 58 17.50 4.76 -1.56
CA GLU A 58 17.57 6.17 -1.93
C GLU A 58 17.90 6.35 -3.42
N GLU A 59 18.43 5.31 -4.09
CA GLU A 59 18.68 5.35 -5.53
C GLU A 59 17.38 5.19 -6.31
N LEU A 60 17.02 6.27 -7.00
CA LEU A 60 15.91 6.37 -7.94
C LEU A 60 15.98 5.23 -8.96
N ARG A 61 15.01 4.31 -8.91
CA ARG A 61 14.77 3.41 -10.04
C ARG A 61 14.43 4.26 -11.26
N LYS A 62 15.26 4.21 -12.31
CA LYS A 62 15.09 5.00 -13.54
C LYS A 62 13.73 4.82 -14.22
N ASP A 63 13.06 3.69 -13.95
CA ASP A 63 11.75 3.34 -14.51
C ASP A 63 10.59 3.73 -13.59
N ALA A 64 10.86 4.10 -12.34
CA ALA A 64 9.88 4.67 -11.43
C ALA A 64 9.83 6.19 -11.68
N PHE A 65 8.95 6.62 -12.57
CA PHE A 65 8.71 8.04 -12.93
C PHE A 65 8.27 8.94 -11.77
N PHE A 66 8.25 8.40 -10.55
CA PHE A 66 7.58 8.99 -9.40
C PHE A 66 8.41 10.06 -8.67
N TYR A 67 9.73 10.25 -8.88
CA TYR A 67 10.47 11.33 -8.18
C TYR A 67 11.67 11.96 -8.90
N PRO A 68 11.78 13.31 -8.82
CA PRO A 68 12.70 13.95 -7.84
C PRO A 68 12.06 14.97 -6.86
N SER A 69 10.75 15.23 -6.88
CA SER A 69 10.13 16.27 -6.03
C SER A 69 9.74 15.76 -4.64
N ARG A 70 10.39 16.28 -3.59
CA ARG A 70 10.15 15.93 -2.18
C ARG A 70 8.75 16.25 -1.65
N GLU A 71 8.03 17.14 -2.32
CA GLU A 71 6.67 17.57 -1.99
C GLU A 71 5.74 17.21 -3.14
N LEU A 72 4.66 16.49 -2.83
CA LEU A 72 3.59 16.12 -3.76
C LEU A 72 2.34 16.91 -3.40
N PHE A 73 1.82 17.68 -4.35
CA PHE A 73 0.60 18.45 -4.16
C PHE A 73 -0.61 17.72 -4.71
N VAL A 74 -1.73 17.75 -3.98
CA VAL A 74 -3.01 17.27 -4.45
C VAL A 74 -3.76 18.36 -5.22
N GLN A 75 -4.02 18.16 -6.50
CA GLN A 75 -4.92 19.04 -7.25
C GLN A 75 -6.38 18.75 -6.89
N GLY A 76 -7.09 19.75 -6.36
CA GLY A 76 -8.54 19.65 -6.03
C GLY A 76 -8.86 19.52 -4.54
N ASP A 77 -7.84 19.37 -3.71
CA ASP A 77 -7.89 19.37 -2.24
C ASP A 77 -6.76 20.25 -1.68
N THR A 78 -6.79 20.55 -0.38
CA THR A 78 -5.72 21.27 0.32
C THR A 78 -4.60 20.35 0.82
N CYS A 79 -4.68 19.05 0.56
CA CYS A 79 -3.70 18.09 1.05
C CYS A 79 -2.40 18.14 0.22
N SER A 80 -1.28 17.83 0.85
CA SER A 80 0.01 17.59 0.18
C SER A 80 0.82 16.64 1.05
N PHE A 81 1.81 15.97 0.46
CA PHE A 81 2.60 14.97 1.18
C PHE A 81 4.07 15.20 0.95
N THR A 82 4.86 14.95 1.98
CA THR A 82 6.32 14.88 1.89
C THR A 82 6.74 13.43 1.84
N CYS A 83 7.39 13.02 0.75
CA CYS A 83 7.95 11.68 0.66
C CYS A 83 9.22 11.57 1.51
N LEU A 84 9.21 10.60 2.43
CA LEU A 84 10.29 10.38 3.39
C LEU A 84 11.26 9.28 2.93
N ALA A 85 10.72 8.23 2.30
CA ALA A 85 11.51 7.11 1.80
C ALA A 85 10.84 6.45 0.59
N THR A 86 11.65 5.83 -0.25
CA THR A 86 11.22 5.02 -1.40
C THR A 86 11.68 3.57 -1.26
N SER A 87 10.91 2.65 -1.84
CA SER A 87 11.19 1.22 -1.86
C SER A 87 11.43 0.63 -0.46
N VAL A 88 10.44 0.72 0.41
CA VAL A 88 10.48 0.30 1.80
C VAL A 88 10.17 -1.20 1.93
N GLY A 89 11.10 -1.92 2.55
CA GLY A 89 10.95 -3.35 2.86
C GLY A 89 11.65 -3.73 4.16
N PHE A 90 11.29 -4.89 4.70
CA PHE A 90 11.89 -5.46 5.91
C PHE A 90 12.60 -6.76 5.55
N ARG A 91 13.87 -6.88 5.92
CA ARG A 91 14.63 -8.13 5.87
C ARG A 91 14.79 -8.68 7.28
N ASP A 92 14.50 -9.97 7.45
CA ASP A 92 14.73 -10.70 8.68
C ASP A 92 16.06 -11.46 8.53
N ASP A 93 17.06 -11.16 9.38
CA ASP A 93 18.44 -11.73 9.30
C ASP A 93 18.50 -13.26 9.17
N GLN A 94 17.52 -13.98 9.72
CA GLN A 94 17.51 -15.44 9.73
C GLN A 94 17.09 -16.06 8.37
N ILE A 95 16.38 -15.33 7.52
CA ILE A 95 15.91 -15.82 6.20
C ILE A 95 16.92 -15.48 5.09
N ALA A 96 17.82 -14.53 5.33
CA ALA A 96 18.81 -14.06 4.36
C ALA A 96 19.81 -15.15 3.92
N VAL A 97 19.94 -16.26 4.67
CA VAL A 97 20.85 -17.37 4.34
C VAL A 97 20.25 -18.34 3.31
N LEU A 98 18.93 -18.33 3.11
CA LEU A 98 18.24 -19.26 2.18
C LEU A 98 17.70 -18.59 0.91
N ASP A 99 17.51 -17.26 0.91
CA ASP A 99 17.04 -16.47 -0.23
C ASP A 99 18.15 -15.60 -0.85
N ALA A 100 19.36 -16.15 -0.96
CA ALA A 100 20.44 -15.54 -1.75
C ALA A 100 20.21 -15.70 -3.28
N ASP A 101 18.96 -15.58 -3.73
CA ASP A 101 18.65 -15.34 -5.12
C ASP A 101 18.67 -13.83 -5.32
N GLU A 102 19.64 -13.33 -6.08
CA GLU A 102 19.78 -11.93 -6.50
C GLU A 102 18.60 -11.43 -7.37
N SER A 103 17.48 -12.13 -7.42
CA SER A 103 16.23 -11.69 -8.04
C SER A 103 15.31 -11.04 -7.00
N GLY A 104 15.37 -9.70 -6.98
CA GLY A 104 14.62 -8.84 -6.06
C GLY A 104 13.15 -9.20 -5.92
N SER A 105 12.76 -9.62 -4.71
CA SER A 105 11.39 -9.39 -4.27
C SER A 105 11.13 -7.87 -4.33
N PRO A 106 10.05 -7.42 -5.01
CA PRO A 106 9.76 -6.00 -5.11
C PRO A 106 9.61 -5.40 -3.71
N PRO A 107 9.97 -4.12 -3.52
CA PRO A 107 9.70 -3.44 -2.26
C PRO A 107 8.22 -3.60 -1.92
N ARG A 108 7.93 -3.86 -0.63
CA ARG A 108 6.56 -4.13 -0.19
C ARG A 108 5.73 -2.86 -0.20
N ILE A 109 6.37 -1.75 0.16
CA ILE A 109 5.81 -0.41 0.19
C ILE A 109 6.66 0.45 -0.74
N ASP A 110 6.06 1.12 -1.71
CA ASP A 110 6.80 1.80 -2.77
C ASP A 110 7.32 3.15 -2.31
N TYR A 111 6.57 3.79 -1.41
CA TYR A 111 7.04 4.96 -0.68
C TYR A 111 6.38 5.07 0.69
N ALA A 112 7.08 5.72 1.61
CA ALA A 112 6.53 6.20 2.87
C ALA A 112 6.54 7.73 2.83
N ALA A 113 5.45 8.34 3.26
CA ALA A 113 5.26 9.78 3.21
C ALA A 113 4.48 10.27 4.44
N VAL A 114 4.40 11.59 4.59
CA VAL A 114 3.61 12.23 5.64
C VAL A 114 2.78 13.37 5.04
N THR A 115 1.52 13.53 5.48
CA THR A 115 0.71 14.68 5.07
C THR A 115 1.32 15.98 5.60
N CYS A 116 1.23 17.05 4.83
CA CYS A 116 1.73 18.39 5.19
C CYS A 116 0.63 19.24 5.84
N GLU A 117 -0.22 18.59 6.64
CA GLU A 117 -1.31 19.25 7.36
C GLU A 117 -0.85 19.69 8.76
N SER A 118 -1.68 20.49 9.44
CA SER A 118 -1.40 20.90 10.84
C SER A 118 -1.25 19.70 11.79
N ARG A 119 -1.82 18.54 11.43
CA ARG A 119 -1.61 17.25 12.08
C ARG A 119 -1.14 16.25 11.02
N PRO A 120 0.16 15.94 10.95
CA PRO A 120 0.68 15.02 9.96
C PRO A 120 0.15 13.61 10.17
N PHE A 121 -0.33 12.98 9.09
CA PHE A 121 -0.71 11.58 9.04
C PHE A 121 0.32 10.80 8.21
N PRO A 122 0.69 9.59 8.64
CA PRO A 122 1.61 8.75 7.89
C PRO A 122 0.91 8.07 6.71
N VAL A 123 1.61 8.01 5.58
CA VAL A 123 1.09 7.50 4.31
C VAL A 123 2.00 6.40 3.80
N LEU A 124 1.39 5.27 3.43
CA LEU A 124 2.05 4.16 2.76
C LEU A 124 1.58 4.12 1.30
N GLY A 125 2.54 4.25 0.40
CA GLY A 125 2.32 4.38 -1.02
C GLY A 125 2.56 3.09 -1.80
N PHE A 126 1.65 2.82 -2.74
CA PHE A 126 1.68 1.65 -3.61
C PHE A 126 1.40 2.10 -5.05
N THR A 127 2.43 2.09 -5.87
CA THR A 127 2.41 2.47 -7.28
C THR A 127 2.22 1.26 -8.18
N GLN A 128 1.47 1.47 -9.25
CA GLN A 128 1.48 0.58 -10.40
C GLN A 128 2.90 0.51 -10.99
N PHE A 129 3.44 -0.70 -11.15
CA PHE A 129 4.79 -0.95 -11.65
C PHE A 129 4.84 -1.29 -13.14
N SER A 130 3.75 -1.79 -13.69
CA SER A 130 3.67 -2.17 -15.09
C SER A 130 2.30 -1.83 -15.67
N TYR A 131 2.27 -1.69 -16.99
CA TYR A 131 1.03 -1.54 -17.75
C TYR A 131 0.08 -2.74 -17.60
N SER A 132 0.58 -3.90 -17.19
CA SER A 132 -0.26 -5.09 -16.97
C SER A 132 -0.83 -5.17 -15.54
N GLU A 133 -0.26 -4.42 -14.58
CA GLU A 133 -0.75 -4.41 -13.21
C GLU A 133 -2.02 -3.57 -13.12
N SER A 134 -2.99 -4.04 -12.34
CA SER A 134 -4.28 -3.37 -12.13
C SER A 134 -4.42 -2.87 -10.69
N ALA A 135 -5.45 -2.08 -10.41
CA ALA A 135 -5.69 -1.52 -9.07
C ALA A 135 -5.98 -2.59 -8.00
N TYR A 136 -6.60 -3.70 -8.38
CA TYR A 136 -7.07 -4.71 -7.44
C TYR A 136 -5.91 -5.43 -6.71
N PRO A 137 -4.90 -5.98 -7.40
CA PRO A 137 -3.72 -6.51 -6.73
C PRO A 137 -2.94 -5.46 -5.91
N ILE A 138 -2.94 -4.19 -6.33
CA ILE A 138 -2.30 -3.10 -5.59
C ILE A 138 -3.02 -2.87 -4.24
N LEU A 139 -4.34 -2.92 -4.21
CA LEU A 139 -5.14 -2.87 -2.97
C LEU A 139 -4.83 -4.07 -2.05
N LEU A 140 -4.75 -5.29 -2.59
CA LEU A 140 -4.41 -6.46 -1.78
C LEU A 140 -2.97 -6.38 -1.23
N ARG A 141 -2.03 -5.85 -2.03
CA ARG A 141 -0.64 -5.59 -1.60
C ARG A 141 -0.58 -4.56 -0.49
N SER A 142 -1.37 -3.49 -0.57
CA SER A 142 -1.40 -2.44 0.45
C SER A 142 -1.90 -2.97 1.79
N LEU A 143 -3.01 -3.71 1.78
CA LEU A 143 -3.58 -4.35 2.95
C LEU A 143 -2.63 -5.39 3.56
N SER A 144 -2.03 -6.26 2.74
CA SER A 144 -1.05 -7.22 3.23
C SER A 144 0.18 -6.55 3.84
N SER A 145 0.62 -5.41 3.30
CA SER A 145 1.75 -4.66 3.83
C SER A 145 1.42 -3.97 5.15
N LEU A 146 0.19 -3.45 5.29
CA LEU A 146 -0.29 -2.87 6.54
C LEU A 146 -0.35 -3.91 7.66
N ILE A 147 -0.84 -5.12 7.39
CA ILE A 147 -0.83 -6.20 8.39
C ILE A 147 0.58 -6.57 8.82
N GLU A 148 1.52 -6.61 7.89
CA GLU A 148 2.91 -6.93 8.25
C GLU A 148 3.56 -5.85 9.14
N LEU A 149 3.04 -4.61 9.13
CA LEU A 149 3.45 -3.53 10.04
C LEU A 149 2.83 -3.64 11.43
N THR A 150 1.78 -4.46 11.64
CA THR A 150 1.25 -4.68 12.99
C THR A 150 2.18 -5.51 13.87
N ARG A 151 3.32 -5.97 13.34
CA ARG A 151 4.42 -6.55 14.11
C ARG A 151 5.12 -5.45 14.92
N PRO A 152 5.21 -5.57 16.27
CA PRO A 152 5.77 -4.52 17.13
C PRO A 152 7.13 -3.98 16.65
N ARG A 153 8.10 -4.85 16.38
CA ARG A 153 9.43 -4.41 15.93
C ARG A 153 9.47 -3.74 14.57
N ARG A 154 8.61 -4.14 13.61
CA ARG A 154 8.63 -3.53 12.27
C ARG A 154 8.09 -2.13 12.31
N PHE A 155 7.06 -1.93 13.14
CA PHE A 155 6.55 -0.62 13.44
C PHE A 155 7.64 0.28 14.04
N ASP A 156 8.32 -0.18 15.09
CA ASP A 156 9.36 0.61 15.77
C ASP A 156 10.53 0.98 14.84
N VAL A 157 10.95 0.04 13.98
CA VAL A 157 12.00 0.28 12.98
C VAL A 157 11.53 1.29 11.94
N LEU A 158 10.29 1.16 11.44
CA LEU A 158 9.72 2.12 10.49
C LEU A 158 9.65 3.53 11.09
N ASP A 159 9.15 3.64 12.32
CA ASP A 159 9.03 4.93 13.00
C ASP A 159 10.41 5.55 13.25
N ARG A 160 11.38 4.79 13.76
CA ARG A 160 12.72 5.30 14.07
C ARG A 160 13.49 5.73 12.82
N GLU A 161 13.50 4.90 11.79
CA GLU A 161 14.39 5.09 10.64
C GLU A 161 13.78 6.01 9.56
N ILE A 162 12.46 5.97 9.35
CA ILE A 162 11.78 6.77 8.30
C ILE A 162 11.06 7.98 8.90
N TYR A 163 10.18 7.75 9.87
CA TYR A 163 9.31 8.81 10.41
C TYR A 163 9.94 9.60 11.55
N ARG A 164 11.12 9.18 12.02
CA ARG A 164 11.91 9.82 13.08
C ARG A 164 11.13 10.07 14.37
N GLY A 165 10.24 9.14 14.75
CA GLY A 165 9.47 9.22 15.99
C GLY A 165 8.16 10.01 15.91
N ILE A 166 7.72 10.41 14.71
CA ILE A 166 6.50 11.23 14.53
C ILE A 166 5.23 10.39 14.69
N LEU A 167 5.28 9.07 14.49
CA LEU A 167 4.09 8.22 14.44
C LEU A 167 3.38 8.06 15.79
N GLY A 168 4.11 8.20 16.90
CA GLY A 168 3.58 7.94 18.23
C GLY A 168 3.24 6.46 18.47
N PRO A 169 2.53 6.14 19.57
CA PRO A 169 2.39 4.76 20.05
C PRO A 169 1.33 3.92 19.31
N ALA A 170 0.44 4.54 18.54
CA ALA A 170 -0.66 3.87 17.85
C ALA A 170 -1.08 4.64 16.58
N PRO A 171 -0.22 4.71 15.55
CA PRO A 171 -0.56 5.41 14.33
C PRO A 171 -1.57 4.63 13.51
N ALA A 172 -2.41 5.39 12.81
CA ALA A 172 -3.21 4.92 11.71
C ALA A 172 -2.61 5.47 10.40
N PHE A 173 -2.47 4.61 9.41
CA PHE A 173 -1.87 4.93 8.12
C PHE A 173 -2.94 5.17 7.06
N ASP A 174 -2.68 6.13 6.18
CA ASP A 174 -3.36 6.21 4.88
C ASP A 174 -2.65 5.30 3.88
N LEU A 175 -3.42 4.50 3.15
CA LEU A 175 -2.90 3.70 2.04
C LEU A 175 -3.16 4.42 0.73
N ALA A 176 -2.11 4.86 0.05
CA ALA A 176 -2.20 5.53 -1.24
C ALA A 176 -1.93 4.57 -2.39
N LEU A 177 -2.93 4.33 -3.24
CA LEU A 177 -2.83 3.47 -4.43
C LEU A 177 -2.68 4.35 -5.67
N VAL A 178 -1.48 4.44 -6.23
CA VAL A 178 -1.17 5.27 -7.41
C VAL A 178 -1.33 4.45 -8.69
N LEU A 179 -2.35 4.79 -9.45
CA LEU A 179 -2.71 4.20 -10.74
C LEU A 179 -2.34 5.14 -11.87
N TRP A 180 -1.81 4.60 -12.97
CA TRP A 180 -1.49 5.39 -14.15
C TRP A 180 -2.76 5.65 -14.96
N ASP A 181 -3.06 6.93 -15.19
CA ASP A 181 -4.21 7.40 -15.96
C ASP A 181 -3.72 7.74 -17.38
N GLU A 182 -3.93 6.81 -18.31
CA GLU A 182 -3.68 7.04 -19.72
C GLU A 182 -4.92 7.70 -20.33
N GLU A 183 -4.75 8.84 -20.99
CA GLU A 183 -5.84 9.58 -21.67
C GLU A 183 -6.47 8.82 -22.86
N GLU A 184 -6.17 7.54 -23.04
CA GLU A 184 -6.75 6.73 -24.11
C GLU A 184 -8.21 6.41 -23.81
N ALA A 185 -9.06 6.56 -24.83
CA ALA A 185 -10.51 6.61 -24.68
C ALA A 185 -11.15 5.29 -24.16
N VAL A 186 -10.43 4.16 -24.17
CA VAL A 186 -10.94 2.86 -23.72
C VAL A 186 -9.80 2.03 -23.09
N ASP A 187 -9.43 2.36 -21.85
CA ASP A 187 -8.59 1.45 -21.05
C ASP A 187 -9.46 0.29 -20.51
N PRO A 188 -9.19 -0.97 -20.89
CA PRO A 188 -9.95 -2.13 -20.41
C PRO A 188 -9.85 -2.34 -18.88
N ARG A 189 -8.88 -1.72 -18.20
CA ARG A 189 -8.69 -1.79 -16.74
C ARG A 189 -9.60 -0.85 -15.98
N ARG A 190 -10.21 0.14 -16.64
CA ARG A 190 -11.04 1.16 -15.99
C ARG A 190 -12.17 0.58 -15.14
N PRO A 191 -12.95 -0.43 -15.59
CA PRO A 191 -13.96 -1.07 -14.75
C PRO A 191 -13.36 -1.69 -13.49
N LEU A 192 -12.23 -2.38 -13.60
CA LEU A 192 -11.57 -2.97 -12.44
C LEU A 192 -11.04 -1.89 -11.47
N CYS A 193 -10.59 -0.74 -11.97
CA CYS A 193 -10.20 0.38 -11.11
C CYS A 193 -11.39 0.93 -10.32
N GLU A 194 -12.56 1.04 -10.93
CA GLU A 194 -13.79 1.47 -10.27
C GLU A 194 -14.26 0.44 -9.22
N LEU A 195 -14.27 -0.85 -9.58
CA LEU A 195 -14.58 -1.94 -8.65
C LEU A 195 -13.60 -2.00 -7.47
N SER A 196 -12.30 -1.83 -7.72
CA SER A 196 -11.28 -1.82 -6.67
C SER A 196 -11.46 -0.67 -5.70
N ARG A 197 -11.88 0.51 -6.20
CA ARG A 197 -12.20 1.66 -5.37
C ARG A 197 -13.41 1.37 -4.50
N ASP A 198 -14.48 0.83 -5.08
CA ASP A 198 -15.68 0.50 -4.33
C ASP A 198 -15.37 -0.54 -3.25
N LEU A 199 -14.51 -1.52 -3.57
CA LEU A 199 -14.04 -2.52 -2.60
C LEU A 199 -13.21 -1.88 -1.49
N ALA A 200 -12.31 -0.94 -1.81
CA ALA A 200 -11.53 -0.21 -0.80
C ALA A 200 -12.43 0.54 0.19
N GLU A 201 -13.48 1.21 -0.30
CA GLU A 201 -14.45 1.92 0.54
C GLU A 201 -15.26 0.96 1.43
N VAL A 202 -15.72 -0.16 0.87
CA VAL A 202 -16.41 -1.21 1.63
C VAL A 202 -15.49 -1.77 2.72
N LEU A 203 -14.26 -2.18 2.36
CA LEU A 203 -13.31 -2.75 3.31
C LEU A 203 -12.93 -1.77 4.41
N LYS A 204 -12.68 -0.49 4.09
CA LYS A 204 -12.42 0.56 5.09
C LYS A 204 -13.55 0.66 6.11
N ARG A 205 -14.81 0.73 5.63
CA ARG A 205 -15.98 0.82 6.52
C ARG A 205 -16.11 -0.44 7.37
N THR A 206 -16.02 -1.62 6.78
CA THR A 206 -16.18 -2.90 7.50
C THR A 206 -15.05 -3.12 8.51
N LEU A 207 -13.79 -2.82 8.15
CA LEU A 207 -12.65 -2.92 9.06
C LEU A 207 -12.73 -1.93 10.22
N SER A 208 -13.21 -0.70 9.97
CA SER A 208 -13.40 0.30 11.04
C SER A 208 -14.48 -0.12 12.06
N ALA A 209 -15.43 -0.95 11.63
CA ALA A 209 -16.49 -1.49 12.48
C ALA A 209 -16.13 -2.82 13.15
N GLU A 210 -15.06 -3.50 12.71
CA GLU A 210 -14.61 -4.78 13.25
C GLU A 210 -13.71 -4.58 14.49
N PRO A 211 -14.20 -4.87 15.72
CA PRO A 211 -13.46 -4.59 16.95
C PRO A 211 -12.18 -5.41 17.12
N ARG A 212 -12.05 -6.56 16.45
CA ARG A 212 -10.83 -7.37 16.47
C ARG A 212 -9.72 -6.78 15.61
N PHE A 213 -10.08 -5.93 14.64
CA PHE A 213 -9.11 -5.30 13.76
C PHE A 213 -8.41 -4.13 14.48
N PRO A 214 -7.08 -4.06 14.45
CA PRO A 214 -6.36 -2.96 15.09
C PRO A 214 -6.63 -1.64 14.35
N PRO A 215 -6.68 -0.50 15.05
CA PRO A 215 -6.94 0.81 14.45
C PRO A 215 -5.69 1.38 13.74
N VAL A 216 -5.10 0.59 12.83
CA VAL A 216 -3.88 0.93 12.07
C VAL A 216 -4.18 1.45 10.66
N LEU A 217 -5.43 1.34 10.21
CA LEU A 217 -5.91 1.89 8.95
C LEU A 217 -6.70 3.17 9.23
N ASN A 218 -6.30 4.28 8.61
CA ASN A 218 -7.07 5.54 8.63
C ASN A 218 -7.92 5.67 7.36
N ASP A 219 -7.27 5.65 6.19
CA ASP A 219 -7.95 5.76 4.90
C ASP A 219 -7.30 4.92 3.80
N ILE A 220 -8.04 4.67 2.71
CA ILE A 220 -7.52 4.08 1.47
C ILE A 220 -7.83 5.04 0.32
N VAL A 221 -6.79 5.63 -0.24
CA VAL A 221 -6.90 6.70 -1.24
C VAL A 221 -6.38 6.21 -2.58
N CYS A 222 -7.23 6.28 -3.61
CA CYS A 222 -6.82 5.97 -4.99
C CYS A 222 -6.38 7.23 -5.73
N LEU A 223 -5.13 7.25 -6.19
CA LEU A 223 -4.48 8.38 -6.85
C LEU A 223 -4.33 8.09 -8.34
N ARG A 224 -4.77 9.01 -9.19
CA ARG A 224 -4.60 8.91 -10.65
C ARG A 224 -3.44 9.79 -11.09
N MET A 225 -2.46 9.19 -11.75
CA MET A 225 -1.28 9.89 -12.24
C MET A 225 -1.21 9.79 -13.76
N ASN A 226 -1.25 10.93 -14.45
CA ASN A 226 -0.96 10.97 -15.88
C ASN A 226 0.54 11.22 -16.08
N PRO A 227 1.30 10.26 -16.65
CA PRO A 227 2.75 10.38 -16.79
C PRO A 227 3.17 11.54 -17.71
N LYS A 228 2.33 11.93 -18.66
CA LYS A 228 2.60 13.05 -19.59
C LYS A 228 2.32 14.42 -18.97
N ARG A 229 1.59 14.47 -17.85
CA ARG A 229 1.19 15.71 -17.16
C ARG A 229 1.75 15.82 -15.75
N PHE A 230 2.71 14.96 -15.39
CA PHE A 230 3.35 15.00 -14.09
C PHE A 230 4.30 16.22 -14.03
N ASP A 231 3.79 17.31 -13.49
CA ASP A 231 4.51 18.57 -13.23
C ASP A 231 5.01 18.66 -11.78
N GLY A 232 5.15 17.51 -11.10
CA GLY A 232 5.38 17.43 -9.65
C GLY A 232 4.10 17.62 -8.82
N ARG A 233 2.92 17.65 -9.46
CA ARG A 233 1.62 17.70 -8.79
C ARG A 233 0.81 16.46 -9.12
N LEU A 234 0.29 15.83 -8.08
CA LEU A 234 -0.64 14.72 -8.18
C LEU A 234 -2.05 15.26 -8.37
N ARG A 235 -2.80 14.71 -9.31
CA ARG A 235 -4.18 15.14 -9.56
C ARG A 235 -5.12 14.18 -8.88
N PHE A 236 -5.87 14.66 -7.90
CA PHE A 236 -6.79 13.81 -7.17
C PHE A 236 -8.17 13.97 -7.78
N VAL A 237 -8.76 12.85 -8.17
CA VAL A 237 -10.20 12.73 -8.28
C VAL A 237 -10.60 11.45 -7.57
N TRP A 238 -10.98 11.55 -6.29
CA TRP A 238 -12.28 11.02 -5.86
C TRP A 238 -12.75 11.64 -4.53
N ARG A 239 -14.04 11.93 -4.45
CA ARG A 239 -14.74 12.61 -3.32
C ARG A 239 -15.73 11.64 -2.65
N VAL A 240 -15.65 11.64 -1.30
CA VAL A 240 -16.57 11.24 -0.21
C VAL A 240 -17.02 9.79 -0.10
#